data_AF-A0A5C6FBR7-F1
#
_entry.id   AF-A0A5C6FBR7-F1
#
_cell.length_a   1.000
_cell.length_b   1.000
_cell.length_c   1.000
_cell.angle_alpha   90.00
_cell.angle_beta   90.00
_cell.angle_gamma   90.00
#
_symmetry.space_group_name_H-M   'P 1'
#
loop_
_entity.id
_entity.type
_entity.pdbx_description
1 polymer ?
#
loop_
_entity_poly.entity_id
_entity_poly.type
_entity_poly.pdbx_seq_one_letter_code
_entity_poly.pdbx_strand_id
1 'polypeptide(L)'
;MKDRTQMTRLPTVDDCEGCGVCCMHMGYPPYLRGEDGGRVEVYWTRMPPELKREWLEYVENYQVAEGELDGPCVWFDLESRRCKHHDARPSVCRDFEVGSKGCRDWRKAYEIS
;
A
#
# COMPACT_ATOMS: atom_id res chain seq x y z
N MET A 1 25.98 16.89 32.31
CA MET A 1 26.30 16.40 30.95
C MET A 1 25.19 15.44 30.56
N LYS A 2 24.43 15.74 29.50
CA LYS A 2 23.19 15.00 29.16
C LYS A 2 23.53 13.63 28.58
N ASP A 3 22.88 12.62 29.14
CA ASP A 3 22.92 11.22 28.76
C ASP A 3 22.54 11.07 27.27
N ARG A 4 23.44 10.45 26.51
CA ARG A 4 23.34 10.31 25.06
C ARG A 4 22.43 9.13 24.79
N THR A 5 21.13 9.43 24.63
CA THR A 5 20.05 8.48 24.32
C THR A 5 20.53 7.38 23.36
N GLN A 6 20.49 6.12 23.83
CA GLN A 6 20.75 4.96 23.00
C GLN A 6 19.76 4.96 21.84
N MET A 7 20.27 5.20 20.64
CA MET A 7 19.52 5.09 19.41
C MET A 7 19.40 3.61 19.08
N THR A 8 18.36 2.96 19.62
CA THR A 8 17.98 1.59 19.27
C THR A 8 17.82 1.52 17.76
N ARG A 9 18.75 0.86 17.07
CA ARG A 9 18.60 0.56 15.64
C ARG A 9 17.40 -0.37 15.52
N LEU A 10 16.38 0.10 14.80
CA LEU A 10 15.24 -0.74 14.44
C LEU A 10 15.74 -1.92 13.59
N PRO A 11 15.15 -3.12 13.74
CA PRO A 11 15.50 -4.27 12.91
C PRO A 11 15.41 -3.90 11.42
N THR A 12 16.39 -4.34 10.64
CA THR A 12 16.36 -4.21 9.19
C THR A 12 15.30 -5.16 8.65
N VAL A 13 14.37 -4.64 7.84
CA VAL A 13 13.34 -5.43 7.17
C VAL A 13 13.86 -5.70 5.78
N ASP A 14 14.34 -6.92 5.56
CA ASP A 14 15.10 -7.26 4.35
C ASP A 14 14.18 -7.74 3.21
N ASP A 15 12.96 -8.18 3.52
CA ASP A 15 11.97 -8.59 2.54
C ASP A 15 10.52 -8.27 2.98
N CYS A 16 9.59 -8.44 2.04
CA CYS A 16 8.15 -8.25 2.25
C CYS A 16 7.40 -9.60 2.28
N GLU A 17 8.10 -10.71 2.46
CA GLU A 17 7.46 -12.03 2.47
C GLU A 17 6.53 -12.13 3.68
N GLY A 18 5.27 -12.44 3.43
CA GLY A 18 4.29 -12.57 4.50
C GLY A 18 3.92 -11.25 5.22
N CYS A 19 4.38 -10.07 4.77
CA CYS A 19 4.16 -8.81 5.49
C CYS A 19 2.80 -8.17 5.15
N GLY A 20 2.65 -7.71 3.91
CA GLY A 20 1.40 -7.12 3.42
C GLY A 20 0.98 -5.78 4.04
N VAL A 21 1.75 -5.18 4.95
CA VAL A 21 1.29 -4.03 5.77
C VAL A 21 0.85 -2.83 4.93
N CYS A 22 1.50 -2.58 3.79
CA CYS A 22 1.16 -1.50 2.88
C CYS A 22 -0.17 -1.74 2.14
N CYS A 23 -0.75 -2.94 2.22
CA CYS A 23 -1.98 -3.33 1.54
C CYS A 23 -3.17 -3.55 2.50
N MET A 24 -2.95 -3.67 3.81
CA MET A 24 -3.98 -4.11 4.76
C MET A 24 -5.12 -3.12 5.00
N HIS A 25 -4.88 -1.83 4.78
CA HIS A 25 -5.82 -0.74 5.13
C HIS A 25 -5.89 0.33 4.03
N MET A 26 -5.91 -0.09 2.77
CA MET A 26 -5.98 0.84 1.62
C MET A 26 -7.30 0.77 0.85
N GLY A 27 -8.06 -0.32 0.96
CA GLY A 27 -9.25 -0.59 0.16
C GLY A 27 -8.93 -0.96 -1.28
N TYR A 28 -8.19 -0.13 -2.00
CA TYR A 28 -7.75 -0.35 -3.37
C TYR A 28 -6.48 0.46 -3.69
N PRO A 29 -5.74 0.13 -4.77
CA PRO A 29 -4.58 0.92 -5.17
C PRO A 29 -5.00 2.34 -5.62
N PRO A 30 -4.49 3.42 -5.00
CA PRO A 30 -4.99 4.78 -5.24
C PRO A 30 -4.32 5.44 -6.46
N TYR A 31 -4.81 5.14 -7.67
CA TYR A 31 -4.25 5.72 -8.89
C TYR A 31 -4.61 7.19 -9.08
N LEU A 32 -3.67 8.00 -9.56
CA LEU A 32 -3.96 9.33 -10.11
C LEU A 32 -4.49 9.20 -11.54
N ARG A 33 -5.80 9.44 -11.73
CA ARG A 33 -6.52 9.23 -12.99
C ARG A 33 -6.78 10.48 -13.82
N GLY A 34 -6.27 11.64 -13.40
CA GLY A 34 -6.48 12.92 -14.09
C GLY A 34 -7.88 13.51 -13.95
N GLU A 35 -8.61 13.11 -12.90
CA GLU A 35 -9.87 13.74 -12.50
C GLU A 35 -9.69 15.27 -12.35
N ASP A 36 -10.71 16.04 -12.75
CA ASP A 36 -10.73 17.50 -12.70
C ASP A 36 -9.54 18.19 -13.39
N GLY A 37 -9.01 17.58 -14.47
CA GLY A 37 -7.84 18.11 -15.20
C GLY A 37 -6.51 17.87 -14.47
N GLY A 38 -6.50 17.00 -13.46
CA GLY A 38 -5.32 16.64 -12.69
C GLY A 38 -4.30 15.79 -13.47
N ARG A 39 -3.25 15.39 -12.76
CA ARG A 39 -2.21 14.51 -13.32
C ARG A 39 -2.74 13.10 -13.51
N VAL A 40 -2.40 12.49 -14.63
CA VAL A 40 -2.53 11.04 -14.86
C VAL A 40 -1.17 10.39 -14.60
N GLU A 41 -1.12 9.36 -13.76
CA GLU A 41 0.14 8.66 -13.54
C GLU A 41 0.44 7.62 -14.63
N VAL A 42 1.73 7.38 -14.88
CA VAL A 42 2.19 6.48 -15.94
C VAL A 42 1.73 5.03 -15.75
N TYR A 43 1.63 4.57 -14.50
CA TYR A 43 1.22 3.21 -14.17
C TYR A 43 -0.26 2.98 -14.46
N TRP A 44 -1.11 4.01 -14.30
CA TRP A 44 -2.50 3.95 -14.76
C TRP A 44 -2.58 3.82 -16.28
N THR A 45 -1.82 4.61 -17.03
CA THR A 45 -1.84 4.58 -18.50
C THR A 45 -1.36 3.25 -19.06
N ARG A 46 -0.33 2.65 -18.45
CA ARG A 46 0.30 1.40 -18.92
C ARG A 46 -0.37 0.12 -18.39
N MET A 47 -1.29 0.24 -17.43
CA MET A 47 -1.95 -0.92 -16.85
C MET A 47 -2.70 -1.73 -17.93
N PRO A 48 -2.58 -3.08 -17.94
CA PRO A 48 -3.33 -3.92 -18.84
C PRO A 48 -4.86 -3.68 -18.73
N PRO A 49 -5.61 -3.69 -19.85
CA PRO A 49 -7.04 -3.36 -19.86
C PRO A 49 -7.89 -4.22 -18.92
N GLU A 50 -7.58 -5.51 -18.80
CA GLU A 50 -8.27 -6.45 -17.93
C GLU A 50 -8.12 -6.10 -16.45
N LEU A 51 -6.91 -5.72 -16.04
CA LEU A 51 -6.61 -5.34 -14.67
C LEU A 51 -7.23 -3.97 -14.34
N LYS A 52 -7.27 -3.07 -15.33
CA LYS A 52 -7.95 -1.79 -15.20
C LYS A 52 -9.46 -1.96 -15.00
N ARG A 53 -10.07 -2.90 -15.73
CA ARG A 53 -11.50 -3.22 -15.58
C ARG A 53 -11.80 -3.80 -14.19
N GLU A 54 -11.01 -4.78 -13.74
CA GLU A 54 -11.15 -5.35 -12.38
C GLU A 54 -11.10 -4.24 -11.31
N TRP A 55 -10.13 -3.33 -11.42
CA TRP A 55 -9.99 -2.21 -10.49
C TRP A 55 -11.19 -1.26 -10.54
N LEU A 56 -11.65 -0.89 -11.74
CA LEU A 56 -12.79 0.03 -11.92
C LEU A 56 -14.07 -0.57 -11.33
N GLU A 57 -14.35 -1.84 -11.63
CA GLU A 57 -15.50 -2.56 -11.10
C GLU A 57 -15.48 -2.59 -9.56
N TYR A 58 -14.31 -2.78 -8.94
CA TYR A 58 -14.20 -2.75 -7.49
C TYR A 58 -14.45 -1.34 -6.93
N VAL A 59 -13.80 -0.32 -7.48
CA VAL A 59 -13.89 1.06 -6.97
C VAL A 59 -15.28 1.65 -7.10
N GLU A 60 -16.00 1.34 -8.18
CA GLU A 60 -17.39 1.78 -8.36
C GLU A 60 -18.35 1.24 -7.28
N ASN A 61 -18.00 0.09 -6.69
CA ASN A 61 -18.82 -0.58 -5.67
C ASN A 61 -18.23 -0.48 -4.26
N TYR A 62 -17.05 0.12 -4.11
CA TYR A 62 -16.35 0.16 -2.83
C TYR A 62 -17.04 1.14 -1.88
N GLN A 63 -17.39 0.66 -0.69
CA GLN A 63 -18.07 1.42 0.36
C GLN A 63 -17.39 1.12 1.70
N VAL A 64 -17.17 2.17 2.49
CA VAL A 64 -16.68 2.06 3.87
C VAL A 64 -17.73 2.68 4.77
N ALA A 65 -18.02 2.02 5.89
CA ALA A 65 -18.94 2.56 6.87
C ALA A 65 -18.38 3.86 7.47
N GLU A 66 -19.26 4.80 7.80
CA GLU A 66 -18.85 6.06 8.42
C GLU A 66 -18.07 5.80 9.72
N GLY A 67 -16.88 6.40 9.82
CA GLY A 67 -16.00 6.25 10.99
C GLY A 67 -15.07 5.03 10.96
N GLU A 68 -15.18 4.16 9.96
CA GLU A 68 -14.30 3.00 9.80
C GLU A 68 -13.11 3.31 8.87
N LEU A 69 -12.01 2.58 9.09
CA LEU A 69 -10.87 2.60 8.17
C LEU A 69 -11.17 1.78 6.91
N ASP A 70 -10.45 2.10 5.84
CA ASP A 70 -10.42 1.25 4.66
C ASP A 70 -10.00 -0.18 5.00
N GLY A 71 -10.65 -1.13 4.33
CA GLY A 71 -10.31 -2.54 4.44
C GLY A 71 -9.04 -2.92 3.68
N PRO A 72 -8.75 -4.22 3.56
CA PRO A 72 -7.67 -4.70 2.70
C PRO A 72 -7.83 -4.21 1.26
N CYS A 73 -6.71 -3.88 0.64
CA CYS A 73 -6.62 -3.62 -0.78
C CYS A 73 -7.21 -4.78 -1.58
N VAL A 74 -8.00 -4.52 -2.62
CA VAL A 74 -8.53 -5.55 -3.55
C VAL A 74 -7.43 -6.47 -4.12
N TRP A 75 -6.22 -5.91 -4.31
CA TRP A 75 -5.05 -6.66 -4.78
C TRP A 75 -4.24 -7.31 -3.67
N PHE A 76 -4.68 -7.25 -2.43
CA PHE A 76 -4.07 -7.99 -1.34
C PHE A 76 -4.51 -9.46 -1.40
N ASP A 77 -3.55 -10.36 -1.43
CA ASP A 77 -3.78 -11.76 -1.15
C ASP A 77 -3.61 -11.99 0.35
N LEU A 78 -4.70 -12.32 1.04
CA LEU A 78 -4.71 -12.55 2.49
C LEU A 78 -3.96 -13.82 2.91
N GLU A 79 -3.85 -14.81 2.03
CA GLU A 79 -3.18 -16.07 2.33
C GLU A 79 -1.67 -15.90 2.24
N SER A 80 -1.17 -15.44 1.09
CA SER A 80 0.28 -15.21 0.92
C SER A 80 0.77 -13.92 1.57
N ARG A 81 -0.15 -13.01 1.94
CA ARG A 81 0.12 -11.63 2.41
C ARG A 81 0.98 -10.84 1.42
N ARG A 82 0.73 -11.01 0.12
CA ARG A 82 1.43 -10.31 -0.97
C ARG A 82 0.46 -9.56 -1.87
N CYS A 83 0.98 -8.59 -2.62
CA CYS A 83 0.22 -7.93 -3.67
C CYS A 83 0.13 -8.84 -4.90
N LYS A 84 -1.10 -9.12 -5.37
CA LYS A 84 -1.38 -9.93 -6.57
C LYS A 84 -0.82 -9.31 -7.85
N HIS A 85 -0.77 -7.97 -7.92
CA HIS A 85 -0.36 -7.22 -9.11
C HIS A 85 0.76 -6.22 -8.79
N HIS A 86 1.82 -6.71 -8.17
CA HIS A 86 2.95 -5.91 -7.69
C HIS A 86 3.55 -4.99 -8.78
N ASP A 87 3.63 -5.45 -10.01
CA ASP A 87 4.23 -4.69 -11.12
C ASP A 87 3.27 -3.65 -11.72
N ALA A 88 1.98 -3.75 -11.44
CA ALA A 88 0.99 -2.78 -11.90
C ALA A 88 0.85 -1.59 -10.95
N ARG A 89 1.26 -1.74 -9.68
CA ARG A 89 1.05 -0.78 -8.56
C ARG A 89 1.24 0.71 -8.94
N PRO A 90 0.45 1.62 -8.33
CA PRO A 90 0.61 3.05 -8.52
C PRO A 90 1.91 3.55 -7.87
N SER A 91 2.26 4.79 -8.19
CA SER A 91 3.49 5.44 -7.74
C SER A 91 3.61 5.43 -6.21
N VAL A 92 2.54 5.79 -5.48
CA VAL A 92 2.56 5.80 -4.00
C VAL A 92 2.83 4.43 -3.38
N CYS A 93 2.35 3.35 -4.00
CA CYS A 93 2.65 1.99 -3.52
C CYS A 93 4.10 1.57 -3.81
N ARG A 94 4.79 2.21 -4.76
CA ARG A 94 6.21 1.99 -5.06
C ARG A 94 7.10 2.83 -4.16
N ASP A 95 6.68 4.06 -3.90
CA ASP A 95 7.38 5.01 -3.03
C ASP A 95 7.37 4.56 -1.55
N PHE A 96 6.44 3.68 -1.18
CA PHE A 96 6.46 2.98 0.10
C PHE A 96 7.55 1.90 0.12
N GLU A 97 8.80 2.32 0.22
CA GLU A 97 9.97 1.45 0.21
C GLU A 97 10.04 0.55 1.46
N VAL A 98 10.53 -0.67 1.26
CA VAL A 98 10.79 -1.63 2.33
C VAL A 98 11.81 -1.05 3.30
N GLY A 99 11.53 -1.14 4.59
CA GLY A 99 12.41 -0.59 5.62
C GLY A 99 12.47 0.94 5.66
N SER A 100 11.66 1.66 4.87
CA SER A 100 11.46 3.09 5.05
C SER A 100 10.92 3.41 6.45
N LYS A 101 10.96 4.68 6.86
CA LYS A 101 10.35 5.10 8.13
C LYS A 101 8.85 4.73 8.17
N GLY A 102 8.12 4.98 7.08
CA GLY A 102 6.71 4.61 6.94
C GLY A 102 6.50 3.11 7.10
N CYS A 103 7.30 2.28 6.42
CA CYS A 103 7.24 0.82 6.56
C CYS A 103 7.39 0.37 8.02
N ARG A 104 8.40 0.87 8.73
CA ARG A 104 8.65 0.50 10.13
C ARG A 104 7.57 0.99 11.08
N ASP A 105 7.09 2.22 10.89
CA ASP A 105 6.04 2.80 11.73
C ASP A 105 4.74 1.99 11.59
N TRP A 106 4.36 1.62 10.37
CA TRP A 106 3.17 0.82 10.12
C TRP A 106 3.32 -0.60 10.66
N ARG A 107 4.46 -1.26 10.44
CA ARG A 107 4.73 -2.58 11.03
C ARG A 107 4.62 -2.56 12.55
N LYS A 108 5.14 -1.51 13.19
CA LYS A 108 5.00 -1.32 14.64
C LYS A 108 3.54 -1.12 15.06
N ALA A 109 2.79 -0.28 14.34
CA ALA A 109 1.39 -0.01 14.65
C ALA A 109 0.50 -1.26 14.55
N TYR A 110 0.83 -2.18 13.64
CA TYR A 110 0.10 -3.42 13.39
C TYR A 110 0.78 -4.68 13.94
N GLU A 111 1.80 -4.50 14.80
CA GLU A 111 2.52 -5.60 15.47
C GLU A 111 3.10 -6.67 14.50
N ILE A 112 3.54 -6.23 13.32
CA ILE A 112 4.17 -7.08 12.30
C ILE A 112 5.69 -7.07 12.54
N SER A 113 6.24 -8.23 12.90
CA SER A 113 7.67 -8.46 13.17
C SER A 113 8.53 -8.35 11.93
#